data_AF-A0A8S0FNJ6-F1
#
_entry.id   AF-A0A8S0FNJ6-F1
#
_cell.length_a   1.000
_cell.length_b   1.000
_cell.length_c   1.000
_cell.angle_alpha   90.00
_cell.angle_beta   90.00
_cell.angle_gamma   90.00
#
_symmetry.space_group_name_H-M   'P 1'
#
loop_
_entity.id
_entity.type
_entity.pdbx_description
1 polymer ?
#
loop_
_entity_poly.entity_id
_entity_poly.type
_entity_poly.pdbx_seq_one_letter_code
_entity_poly.pdbx_strand_id
1 'polypeptide(L)'
;MPVQPDAISGMWTAELDREQRAALLSLNQPFAQEALMYELDAFLGRSGPAAPWLSVAVATLAAIQSQHPQLTLSGVQGGHYSWATVVSPFVSPQEAS
;
A
#
# COMPACT_ATOMS: atom_id res chain seq x y z
N MET A 1 10.43 9.54 -12.34
CA MET A 1 10.18 10.75 -11.51
C MET A 1 9.83 10.31 -10.10
N PRO A 2 10.27 11.00 -9.04
CA PRO A 2 9.86 10.68 -7.67
C PRO A 2 8.34 10.86 -7.51
N VAL A 3 7.70 9.97 -6.74
CA VAL A 3 6.27 10.06 -6.41
C VAL A 3 6.05 11.20 -5.41
N GLN A 4 5.07 12.06 -5.69
CA GLN A 4 4.67 13.11 -4.76
C GLN A 4 3.65 12.57 -3.74
N PRO A 5 3.69 13.01 -2.47
CA PRO A 5 2.80 12.49 -1.42
C PRO A 5 1.31 12.69 -1.69
N ASP A 6 0.95 13.81 -2.30
CA ASP A 6 -0.41 14.17 -2.71
C ASP A 6 -0.92 13.35 -3.90
N ALA A 7 -0.03 12.65 -4.61
CA ALA A 7 -0.40 11.74 -5.70
C ALA A 7 -0.86 10.35 -5.22
N ILE A 8 -0.66 10.00 -3.94
CA ILE A 8 -1.18 8.74 -3.38
C ILE A 8 -2.70 8.82 -3.33
N SER A 9 -3.38 7.87 -3.96
CA SER A 9 -4.85 7.83 -4.04
C SER A 9 -5.50 6.68 -3.27
N GLY A 10 -4.69 5.77 -2.72
CA GLY A 10 -5.16 4.65 -1.92
C GLY A 10 -4.05 4.03 -1.08
N MET A 11 -4.43 3.48 0.07
CA MET A 11 -3.55 2.75 0.97
C MET A 11 -4.14 1.38 1.29
N TRP A 12 -3.35 0.31 1.11
CA TRP A 12 -3.80 -1.07 1.28
C TRP A 12 -3.02 -1.73 2.40
N THR A 13 -3.72 -2.17 3.45
CA THR A 13 -3.09 -2.78 4.63
C THR A 13 -3.43 -4.26 4.76
N ALA A 14 -2.44 -5.09 5.10
CA ALA A 14 -2.66 -6.52 5.35
C ALA A 14 -1.75 -7.07 6.46
N GLU A 15 -2.28 -7.90 7.34
CA GLU A 15 -1.57 -8.59 8.43
C GLU A 15 -0.78 -7.64 9.35
N LEU A 16 -1.38 -6.51 9.71
CA LEU A 16 -0.81 -5.57 10.68
C LEU A 16 -1.58 -5.62 11.99
N ASP A 17 -0.85 -5.74 13.09
CA ASP A 17 -1.42 -5.36 14.39
C ASP A 17 -1.45 -3.82 14.55
N ARG A 18 -2.04 -3.36 15.66
CA ARG A 18 -2.20 -1.93 15.94
C ARG A 18 -0.86 -1.20 16.06
N GLU A 19 0.16 -1.83 16.66
CA GLU A 19 1.46 -1.21 16.89
C GLU A 19 2.24 -1.10 15.58
N GLN A 20 2.28 -2.18 14.80
CA GLN A 20 2.89 -2.21 13.47
C GLN A 20 2.24 -1.20 12.53
N ARG A 21 0.90 -1.12 12.55
CA ARG A 21 0.16 -0.14 11.76
C ARG A 21 0.55 1.29 12.15
N ALA A 22 0.53 1.63 13.45
CA ALA A 22 0.91 2.95 13.91
C ALA A 22 2.36 3.31 13.55
N ALA A 23 3.29 2.37 13.70
CA ALA A 23 4.68 2.55 13.34
C ALA A 23 4.86 2.80 11.83
N LEU A 24 4.23 1.99 10.98
CA LEU A 24 4.30 2.16 9.53
C LEU A 24 3.65 3.46 9.07
N LEU A 25 2.51 3.86 9.64
CA LEU A 25 1.86 5.14 9.31
C LEU A 25 2.76 6.34 9.67
N SER A 26 3.46 6.28 10.79
CA SER A 26 4.41 7.32 11.22
C SER A 26 5.64 7.38 10.31
N LEU A 27 6.24 6.23 10.01
CA LEU A 27 7.45 6.14 9.17
C LEU A 27 7.22 6.52 7.71
N ASN A 28 5.99 6.39 7.21
CA ASN A 28 5.63 6.68 5.82
C ASN A 28 4.95 8.06 5.66
N GLN A 29 4.98 8.93 6.66
CA GLN A 29 4.60 10.32 6.45
C GLN A 29 5.55 11.00 5.44
N PRO A 30 5.05 11.84 4.52
CA PRO A 30 3.66 12.28 4.33
C PRO A 30 2.81 11.41 3.36
N PHE A 31 3.34 10.27 2.88
CA PHE A 31 2.62 9.38 1.96
C PHE A 31 1.45 8.63 2.63
N ALA A 32 1.52 8.43 3.94
CA ALA A 32 0.53 7.69 4.70
C ALA A 32 -0.64 8.58 5.16
N GLN A 33 -1.77 8.51 4.44
CA GLN A 33 -3.02 9.19 4.80
C GLN A 33 -4.09 8.17 5.22
N GLU A 34 -4.43 8.14 6.52
CA GLU A 34 -5.40 7.17 7.07
C GLU A 34 -6.79 7.22 6.42
N ALA A 35 -7.20 8.40 5.92
CA ALA A 35 -8.48 8.57 5.22
C ALA A 35 -8.59 7.76 3.91
N LEU A 36 -7.45 7.34 3.34
CA LEU A 36 -7.37 6.57 2.09
C LEU A 36 -7.18 5.06 2.32
N MET A 37 -7.31 4.60 3.57
CA MET A 37 -6.87 3.27 3.97
C MET A 37 -7.98 2.21 3.85
N TYR A 38 -7.61 1.08 3.25
CA TYR A 38 -8.42 -0.11 3.10
C TYR A 38 -7.75 -1.30 3.81
N GLU A 39 -8.47 -1.93 4.74
CA GLU A 39 -8.00 -3.09 5.51
C GLU A 39 -8.37 -4.39 4.80
N LEU A 40 -7.42 -5.01 4.08
CA LEU A 40 -7.67 -6.22 3.30
C LEU A 40 -8.11 -7.41 4.17
N ASP A 41 -7.59 -7.50 5.40
CA ASP A 41 -7.94 -8.55 6.35
C ASP A 41 -9.43 -8.56 6.69
N ALA A 42 -10.10 -7.40 6.63
CA ALA A 42 -11.53 -7.28 6.90
C ALA A 42 -12.40 -7.91 5.80
N PHE A 43 -11.88 -8.03 4.57
CA PHE A 43 -12.61 -8.55 3.42
C PHE A 43 -12.20 -9.96 3.03
N LEU A 44 -10.90 -10.26 3.14
CA LEU A 44 -10.29 -11.50 2.63
C LEU A 44 -9.90 -12.46 3.78
N GLY A 45 -10.03 -12.00 5.02
CA GLY A 45 -9.43 -12.67 6.16
C GLY A 45 -7.91 -12.56 6.16
N ARG A 46 -7.29 -13.27 7.09
CA ARG A 46 -5.84 -13.25 7.31
C ARG A 46 -5.12 -14.18 6.36
N SER A 47 -4.34 -13.59 5.44
CA SER A 47 -3.64 -14.30 4.37
C SER A 47 -2.25 -14.83 4.77
N GLY A 48 -1.82 -14.58 6.00
CA GLY A 48 -0.56 -15.04 6.57
C GLY A 48 0.64 -14.62 5.71
N PRO A 49 1.59 -15.54 5.41
CA PRO A 49 2.76 -15.23 4.58
C PRO A 49 2.45 -14.69 3.17
N ALA A 50 1.22 -14.84 2.68
CA ALA A 50 0.81 -14.31 1.38
C ALA A 50 0.36 -12.84 1.42
N ALA A 51 0.12 -12.27 2.61
CA ALA A 51 -0.38 -10.91 2.77
C ALA A 51 0.46 -9.83 2.07
N PRO A 52 1.81 -9.90 2.08
CA PRO A 52 2.62 -8.97 1.31
C PRO A 52 2.33 -8.99 -0.19
N TRP A 53 2.19 -10.19 -0.76
CA TRP A 53 1.97 -10.35 -2.20
C TRP A 53 0.55 -9.92 -2.60
N LEU A 54 -0.41 -10.20 -1.73
CA LEU A 54 -1.80 -9.82 -1.94
C LEU A 54 -1.99 -8.29 -1.88
N SER A 55 -1.34 -7.60 -0.94
CA SER A 55 -1.41 -6.14 -0.86
C SER A 55 -0.79 -5.47 -2.09
N VAL A 56 0.35 -5.97 -2.58
CA VAL A 56 0.95 -5.51 -3.85
C VAL A 56 0.03 -5.76 -5.04
N ALA A 57 -0.60 -6.94 -5.13
CA ALA A 57 -1.49 -7.27 -6.24
C ALA A 57 -2.71 -6.33 -6.27
N VAL A 58 -3.35 -6.08 -5.13
CA VAL A 58 -4.49 -5.15 -5.02
C VAL A 58 -4.05 -3.73 -5.37
N ALA A 59 -2.93 -3.25 -4.83
CA ALA A 59 -2.41 -1.93 -5.15
C ALA A 59 -2.04 -1.80 -6.63
N THR A 60 -1.55 -2.85 -7.28
CA THR A 60 -1.27 -2.85 -8.72
C THR A 60 -2.55 -2.67 -9.53
N LEU A 61 -3.61 -3.43 -9.20
CA LEU A 61 -4.91 -3.30 -9.85
C LEU A 61 -5.52 -1.90 -9.63
N ALA A 62 -5.42 -1.36 -8.42
CA ALA A 62 -5.88 -0.02 -8.10
C ALA A 62 -5.07 1.06 -8.82
N ALA A 63 -3.75 0.91 -8.95
CA ALA A 63 -2.88 1.82 -9.69
C ALA A 63 -3.23 1.86 -11.18
N ILE A 64 -3.51 0.69 -11.78
CA ILE A 64 -3.94 0.59 -13.19
C ILE A 64 -5.30 1.25 -13.39
N GLN A 65 -6.26 1.04 -12.49
CA GLN A 65 -7.61 1.60 -12.65
C GLN A 65 -7.66 3.10 -12.40
N SER A 66 -6.97 3.57 -11.37
CA SER A 66 -6.98 4.99 -11.00
C SER A 66 -6.01 5.83 -11.82
N GLN A 67 -4.99 5.22 -12.43
CA GLN A 67 -3.82 5.93 -12.99
C GLN A 67 -3.09 6.79 -11.96
N HIS A 68 -3.17 6.41 -10.68
CA HIS A 68 -2.49 7.10 -9.58
C HIS A 68 -1.70 6.11 -8.71
N PRO A 69 -0.58 6.54 -8.12
CA PRO A 69 0.17 5.76 -7.15
C PRO A 69 -0.67 5.28 -5.95
N GLN A 70 -0.31 4.11 -5.44
CA GLN A 70 -0.95 3.40 -4.33
C GLN A 70 0.11 3.03 -3.29
N LEU A 71 -0.20 3.21 -2.01
CA LEU A 71 0.66 2.77 -0.91
C LEU A 71 0.21 1.41 -0.40
N THR A 72 1.15 0.52 -0.12
CA THR A 72 0.90 -0.76 0.54
C THR A 72 1.66 -0.80 1.85
N LEU A 73 1.01 -1.30 2.90
CA LEU A 73 1.59 -1.55 4.21
C LEU A 73 1.27 -2.99 4.59
N SER A 74 2.25 -3.81 4.93
CA SER A 74 1.96 -5.18 5.32
C SER A 74 2.93 -5.71 6.37
N GLY A 75 2.41 -6.58 7.23
CA GLY A 75 3.16 -7.28 8.26
C GLY A 75 3.03 -8.79 8.13
N VAL A 76 3.55 -9.49 9.14
CA VAL A 76 3.36 -10.93 9.35
C VAL A 76 2.96 -11.14 10.80
N GLN A 77 1.84 -11.85 11.02
CA GLN A 77 1.41 -12.27 12.36
C GLN A 77 2.53 -12.99 13.12
N GLY A 78 2.85 -12.51 14.32
CA GLY A 78 3.88 -13.10 15.19
C GLY A 78 5.31 -12.83 14.74
N GLY A 79 5.51 -12.08 13.65
CA GLY A 79 6.82 -11.61 13.20
C GLY A 79 7.08 -10.16 13.59
N HIS A 80 8.35 -9.79 13.65
CA HIS A 80 8.79 -8.41 13.87
C HIS A 80 8.99 -7.62 12.57
N TYR A 81 8.57 -8.19 11.44
CA TYR A 81 8.83 -7.63 10.12
C TYR A 81 7.55 -7.02 9.57
N SER A 82 7.62 -5.73 9.29
CA SER A 82 6.59 -4.94 8.62
C SER A 82 7.27 -4.15 7.51
N TRP A 83 6.58 -3.96 6.39
CA TRP A 83 7.14 -3.28 5.23
C TRP A 83 6.09 -2.37 4.57
N ALA A 84 6.60 -1.43 3.78
CA ALA A 84 5.80 -0.52 2.99
C ALA A 84 6.40 -0.39 1.60
N THR A 85 5.55 -0.31 0.56
CA THR A 85 5.99 0.10 -0.78
C THR A 85 4.91 0.89 -1.50
N VAL A 86 5.35 1.76 -2.41
CA VAL A 86 4.47 2.46 -3.33
C VAL A 86 4.45 1.72 -4.66
N VAL A 87 3.26 1.42 -5.17
CA VAL A 87 3.03 0.92 -6.51
C VAL A 87 2.50 2.07 -7.36
N SER A 88 3.23 2.42 -8.43
CA SER A 88 2.81 3.48 -9.36
C SER A 88 2.48 2.88 -10.72
N PRO A 89 1.48 3.42 -11.44
CA PRO A 89 1.26 3.03 -12.83
C PRO A 89 2.49 3.42 -13.65
N PHE A 90 2.90 2.53 -14.56
CA PHE A 90 3.93 2.87 -15.53
C PHE A 90 3.31 3.73 -16.62
N VAL A 91 3.65 5.02 -16.63
CA VAL A 91 3.36 5.90 -17.77
C VAL A 91 4.63 5.97 -18.61
N SER A 92 4.59 5.46 -19.84
CA SER A 92 5.71 5.58 -20.76
C SER A 92 5.86 7.05 -21.16
N PRO A 93 7.07 7.65 -21.16
CA PRO A 93 7.27 9.02 -21.63
C PRO A 93 6.81 9.29 -23.07
N GLN A 94 6.51 8.25 -23.86
CA GLN A 94 6.04 8.36 -25.24
C GLN A 94 4.53 8.62 -25.40
N GLU A 95 3.72 8.52 -24.33
CA GLU A 95 2.26 8.70 -24.41
C GLU A 95 1.77 10.12 -24.10
N ALA A 96 2.70 11.07 -23.87
CA ALA A 96 2.38 12.46 -23.52
C ALA A 96 2.74 13.50 -24.61
N SER A 97 3.01 13.05 -25.85
CA SER A 97 3.27 13.93 -27.02
C SER A 97 2.11 13.91 -28.02
#